data_AF-A0A8H7WPP2-F1
#
_entry.id   AF-A0A8H7WPP2-F1
#
_cell.length_a   1.000
_cell.length_b   1.000
_cell.length_c   1.000
_cell.angle_alpha   90.00
_cell.angle_beta   90.00
_cell.angle_gamma   90.00
#
_symmetry.space_group_name_H-M   'P 1'
#
loop_
_entity.id
_entity.type
_entity.pdbx_description
1 polymer ?
#
loop_
_entity_poly.entity_id
_entity_poly.type
_entity_poly.pdbx_seq_one_letter_code
_entity_poly.pdbx_strand_id
1 'polypeptide(L)'
;MTSVTTTLKFPDNDQTLRANYTGIASLDWGLRFLVAAFLPGAAGWDTNSQVQQIYFLVSIFSIVSVLSVEAGRKGNASSFIKWTSIWALFYQTIGGAVVIPLWYVLFFRNSAKESTWSPASKLLDTSYAKALIPALILGYLLPTLAIYIPFPDPGLRIHQALIAFWQPSPLYVNALIFIISKAVGKEETAPKANRSRTNLKYLHRVYITGFAMSATVHIITMVLCISAKVPQISFVHAFLRVPLEDRLTMAGCLHYIFQVDELIIYAAALAAAWGVMWDLKHLGKADVSTGEIAFQMTVTTVLFGPAATVSGVWLLREHMMADKGMKKA
;
A
#
# COMPACT_ATOMS: atom_id res chain seq x y z
N MET A 1 22.69 10.42 4.34
CA MET A 1 21.48 11.02 4.93
C MET A 1 21.77 12.04 6.04
N THR A 2 22.45 11.69 7.14
CA THR A 2 22.71 12.63 8.27
C THR A 2 23.43 13.92 7.86
N SER A 3 24.38 13.84 6.92
CA SER A 3 25.06 15.02 6.37
C SER A 3 24.08 15.95 5.63
N VAL A 4 23.14 15.42 4.86
CA VAL A 4 22.14 16.21 4.10
C VAL A 4 21.16 16.91 5.03
N THR A 5 20.70 16.23 6.08
CA THR A 5 19.76 16.83 7.05
C THR A 5 20.38 17.95 7.89
N THR A 6 21.72 17.98 7.99
CA THR A 6 22.47 18.99 8.74
C THR A 6 22.95 20.13 7.83
N THR A 7 23.53 19.81 6.67
CA THR A 7 24.02 20.80 5.70
C THR A 7 22.93 21.40 4.82
N LEU A 8 21.77 20.73 4.76
CA LEU A 8 20.63 21.07 3.92
C LEU A 8 20.95 21.09 2.41
N LYS A 9 22.04 20.46 1.98
CA LYS A 9 22.44 20.35 0.58
C LYS A 9 22.50 18.90 0.14
N PHE A 10 21.96 18.62 -1.03
CA PHE A 10 22.11 17.31 -1.64
C PHE A 10 23.54 17.17 -2.21
N PRO A 11 24.19 16.01 -2.05
CA PRO A 11 25.58 15.83 -2.50
C PRO A 11 25.69 15.67 -4.01
N ASP A 12 24.64 15.14 -4.64
CA ASP A 12 24.63 14.77 -6.06
C ASP A 12 23.77 15.74 -6.91
N ASN A 13 23.26 16.82 -6.30
CA ASN A 13 22.40 17.80 -6.97
C ASN A 13 22.44 19.17 -6.24
N ASP A 14 22.35 20.28 -6.96
CA ASP A 14 22.39 21.65 -6.42
C ASP A 14 21.13 22.06 -5.62
N GLN A 15 20.17 21.15 -5.45
CA GLN A 15 18.95 21.41 -4.68
C GLN A 15 19.26 21.60 -3.19
N THR A 16 18.50 22.51 -2.57
CA THR A 16 18.56 22.78 -1.13
C THR A 16 17.36 22.15 -0.44
N LEU A 17 17.62 21.38 0.61
CA LEU A 17 16.59 20.80 1.46
C LEU A 17 15.96 21.89 2.33
N ARG A 18 14.64 21.96 2.34
CA ARG A 18 13.86 22.87 3.17
C ARG A 18 14.05 22.51 4.64
N ALA A 19 14.44 23.51 5.43
CA ALA A 19 14.76 23.34 6.85
C ALA A 19 13.51 23.14 7.72
N ASN A 20 12.48 23.97 7.51
CA ASN A 20 11.33 24.12 8.41
C ASN A 20 10.02 23.80 7.69
N TYR A 21 9.22 22.94 8.29
CA TYR A 21 7.91 22.53 7.78
C TYR A 21 6.79 22.93 8.75
N THR A 22 7.00 22.68 10.04
CA THR A 22 6.02 22.86 11.11
C THR A 22 6.45 23.91 12.13
N GLY A 23 7.75 24.24 12.18
CA GLY A 23 8.33 25.12 13.20
C GLY A 23 8.72 24.40 14.49
N ILE A 24 8.45 23.09 14.61
CA ILE A 24 8.85 22.27 15.75
C ILE A 24 10.13 21.52 15.36
N ALA A 25 11.25 21.83 16.03
CA ALA A 25 12.58 21.37 15.61
C ALA A 25 12.72 19.85 15.45
N SER A 26 12.18 19.07 16.39
CA SER A 26 12.24 17.60 16.34
C SER A 26 11.41 17.02 15.20
N LEU A 27 10.20 17.55 14.98
CA LEU A 27 9.34 17.13 13.88
C LEU A 27 9.93 17.50 12.52
N ASP A 28 10.46 18.72 12.40
CA ASP A 28 11.11 19.20 11.18
C ASP A 28 12.40 18.44 10.89
N TRP A 29 13.10 17.92 11.90
CA TRP A 29 14.23 17.02 11.69
C TRP A 29 13.80 15.68 11.08
N GLY A 30 12.75 15.05 11.61
CA GLY A 30 12.19 13.82 11.04
C GLY A 30 11.67 14.02 9.61
N LEU A 31 10.93 15.11 9.37
CA LEU A 31 10.42 15.44 8.04
C LEU A 31 11.54 15.74 7.05
N ARG A 32 12.60 16.44 7.44
CA ARG A 32 13.80 16.63 6.60
C ARG A 32 14.40 15.31 6.15
N PHE A 33 14.56 14.36 7.07
CA PHE A 33 15.10 13.05 6.75
C PHE A 33 14.24 12.33 5.70
N LEU A 34 12.92 12.30 5.93
CA LEU A 34 11.98 11.64 5.03
C LEU A 34 11.90 12.35 3.68
N VAL A 35 11.82 13.68 3.65
CA VAL A 35 11.82 14.44 2.39
C VAL A 35 13.10 14.20 1.61
N ALA A 36 14.26 14.21 2.26
CA ALA A 36 15.53 13.91 1.60
C ALA A 36 15.59 12.49 1.01
N ALA A 37 14.90 11.52 1.63
CA ALA A 37 14.86 10.15 1.14
C ALA A 37 13.98 9.99 -0.10
N PHE A 38 12.83 10.68 -0.15
CA PHE A 38 11.84 10.52 -1.22
C PHE A 38 12.05 11.49 -2.40
N LEU A 39 12.64 12.67 -2.16
CA LEU A 39 12.78 13.72 -3.18
C LEU A 39 13.52 13.28 -4.46
N PRO A 40 14.62 12.50 -4.43
CA PRO A 40 15.33 12.13 -5.65
C PRO A 40 14.44 11.40 -6.67
N GLY A 41 13.64 10.43 -6.20
CA GLY A 41 12.68 9.70 -7.03
C GLY A 41 11.51 10.59 -7.46
N ALA A 42 10.95 11.38 -6.53
CA ALA A 42 9.85 12.29 -6.83
C ALA A 42 10.21 13.32 -7.91
N ALA A 43 11.40 13.90 -7.80
CA ALA A 43 11.91 14.94 -8.69
C ALA A 43 12.45 14.39 -10.02
N GLY A 44 12.57 13.07 -10.19
CA GLY A 44 13.05 12.48 -11.43
C GLY A 44 14.53 12.72 -11.72
N TRP A 45 15.38 12.78 -10.68
CA TRP A 45 16.83 12.92 -10.88
C TRP A 45 17.43 11.75 -11.65
N ASP A 46 16.89 10.56 -11.43
CA ASP A 46 17.00 9.42 -12.34
C ASP A 46 15.59 8.94 -12.72
N THR A 47 15.36 8.74 -14.02
CA THR A 47 14.04 8.38 -14.53
C THR A 47 13.63 6.97 -14.09
N ASN A 48 14.57 6.03 -13.95
CA ASN A 48 14.26 4.66 -13.52
C ASN A 48 13.84 4.63 -12.05
N SER A 49 14.51 5.41 -11.20
CA SER A 49 14.16 5.62 -9.80
C SER A 49 12.78 6.25 -9.66
N GLN A 50 12.45 7.25 -10.47
CA GLN A 50 11.11 7.86 -10.46
C GLN A 50 10.03 6.87 -10.87
N VAL A 51 10.23 6.12 -11.96
CA VAL A 51 9.29 5.10 -12.43
C VAL A 51 9.08 4.02 -11.38
N GLN A 52 10.17 3.55 -10.75
CA GLN A 52 10.10 2.58 -9.66
C GLN A 52 9.31 3.13 -8.47
N GLN A 53 9.61 4.36 -8.03
CA GLN A 53 8.96 4.94 -6.86
C GLN A 53 7.46 5.20 -7.11
N ILE A 54 7.08 5.68 -8.30
CA ILE A 54 5.67 5.84 -8.70
C ILE A 54 4.97 4.47 -8.67
N TYR A 55 5.57 3.45 -9.31
CA TYR A 55 5.02 2.12 -9.33
C TYR A 55 4.81 1.57 -7.91
N PHE A 56 5.84 1.70 -7.08
CA PHE A 56 5.85 1.21 -5.70
C PHE A 56 4.75 1.88 -4.85
N LEU A 57 4.73 3.21 -4.81
CA LEU A 57 3.83 3.97 -3.93
C LEU A 57 2.37 3.98 -4.42
N VAL A 58 2.12 3.95 -5.73
CA VAL A 58 0.74 3.82 -6.23
C VAL A 58 0.21 2.40 -5.95
N SER A 59 1.03 1.37 -6.16
CA SER A 59 0.62 -0.03 -5.96
C SER A 59 0.42 -0.39 -4.48
N ILE A 60 1.16 0.20 -3.54
CA ILE A 60 0.98 -0.07 -2.11
C ILE A 60 -0.40 0.38 -1.60
N PHE A 61 -1.15 1.20 -2.35
CA PHE A 61 -2.56 1.50 -2.09
C PHE A 61 -3.41 0.23 -1.89
N SER A 62 -3.15 -0.84 -2.65
CA SER A 62 -3.80 -2.14 -2.47
C SER A 62 -3.51 -2.74 -1.09
N ILE A 63 -2.27 -2.64 -0.62
CA ILE A 63 -1.84 -3.16 0.68
C ILE A 63 -2.43 -2.31 1.81
N VAL A 64 -2.36 -0.98 1.69
CA VAL A 64 -3.01 -0.06 2.66
C VAL A 64 -4.51 -0.35 2.74
N SER A 65 -5.17 -0.63 1.62
CA SER A 65 -6.59 -1.01 1.58
C SER A 65 -6.86 -2.30 2.36
N VAL A 66 -6.04 -3.34 2.19
CA VAL A 66 -6.12 -4.60 2.96
C VAL A 66 -5.95 -4.34 4.46
N LEU A 67 -4.91 -3.59 4.84
CA LEU A 67 -4.62 -3.25 6.23
C LEU A 67 -5.79 -2.49 6.88
N SER A 68 -6.33 -1.48 6.20
CA SER A 68 -7.48 -0.70 6.67
C SER A 68 -8.74 -1.55 6.79
N VAL A 69 -9.03 -2.43 5.83
CA VAL A 69 -10.18 -3.34 5.93
C VAL A 69 -10.05 -4.28 7.12
N GLU A 70 -8.91 -4.97 7.26
CA GLU A 70 -8.74 -5.94 8.34
C GLU A 70 -8.71 -5.26 9.71
N ALA A 71 -8.23 -4.02 9.82
CA ALA A 71 -8.26 -3.25 11.06
C ALA A 71 -9.69 -2.96 11.56
N GLY A 72 -10.64 -2.75 10.65
CA GLY A 72 -12.04 -2.51 11.01
C GLY A 72 -12.81 -3.76 11.44
N ARG A 73 -12.30 -4.97 11.17
CA ARG A 73 -13.06 -6.22 11.40
C ARG A 73 -13.31 -6.47 12.88
N LYS A 74 -14.52 -6.92 13.21
CA LYS A 74 -14.89 -7.28 14.60
C LYS A 74 -13.98 -8.34 15.21
N GLY A 75 -13.56 -9.33 14.43
CA GLY A 75 -12.63 -10.37 14.87
C GLY A 75 -11.23 -9.85 15.23
N ASN A 76 -10.86 -8.67 14.74
CA ASN A 76 -9.58 -8.03 15.01
C ASN A 76 -9.70 -6.89 16.03
N ALA A 77 -10.88 -6.70 16.66
CA ALA A 77 -11.16 -5.54 17.50
C ALA A 77 -10.19 -5.39 18.70
N SER A 78 -9.73 -6.51 19.25
CA SER A 78 -8.77 -6.57 20.37
C SER A 78 -7.33 -6.85 19.93
N SER A 79 -7.07 -6.91 18.63
CA SER A 79 -5.75 -7.23 18.09
C SER A 79 -4.90 -5.99 17.85
N PHE A 80 -3.59 -6.15 17.98
CA PHE A 80 -2.61 -5.11 17.66
C PHE A 80 -2.62 -4.72 16.16
N ILE A 81 -3.10 -5.59 15.25
CA ILE A 81 -3.18 -5.27 13.81
C ILE A 81 -4.19 -4.16 13.48
N LYS A 82 -5.12 -3.88 14.40
CA LYS A 82 -6.12 -2.82 14.26
C LYS A 82 -5.51 -1.41 14.24
N TRP A 83 -4.36 -1.22 14.88
CA TRP A 83 -3.75 0.10 15.04
C TRP A 83 -2.91 0.47 13.81
N THR A 84 -3.54 0.55 12.63
CA THR A 84 -2.85 0.80 11.35
C THR A 84 -2.05 2.09 11.33
N SER A 85 -2.42 3.10 12.12
CA SER A 85 -1.61 4.32 12.32
C SER A 85 -0.23 4.03 12.93
N ILE A 86 -0.16 3.11 13.89
CA ILE A 86 1.09 2.72 14.55
C ILE A 86 1.95 1.92 13.58
N TRP A 87 1.35 0.97 12.87
CA TRP A 87 2.03 0.20 11.82
C TRP A 87 2.59 1.11 10.72
N ALA A 88 1.82 2.12 10.33
CA ALA A 88 2.25 3.12 9.37
C ALA A 88 3.41 3.97 9.84
N LEU A 89 3.36 4.46 11.08
CA LEU A 89 4.48 5.17 11.67
C LEU A 89 5.77 4.33 11.58
N PHE A 90 5.68 3.03 11.88
CA PHE A 90 6.82 2.13 11.80
C PHE A 90 7.28 1.88 10.36
N TYR A 91 6.40 1.55 9.41
CA TYR A 91 6.86 1.28 8.05
C TYR A 91 7.43 2.54 7.36
N GLN A 92 6.96 3.73 7.74
CA GLN A 92 7.45 5.00 7.20
C GLN A 92 8.84 5.38 7.75
N THR A 93 9.21 4.89 8.94
CA THR A 93 10.44 5.32 9.66
C THR A 93 11.51 4.23 9.76
N ILE A 94 11.11 2.97 9.92
CA ILE A 94 12.01 1.80 10.01
C ILE A 94 12.20 1.14 8.63
N GLY A 95 11.18 1.20 7.79
CA GLY A 95 11.16 0.56 6.46
C GLY A 95 10.00 -0.43 6.31
N GLY A 96 9.39 -0.44 5.13
CA GLY A 96 8.22 -1.29 4.87
C GLY A 96 8.58 -2.77 4.71
N ALA A 97 9.80 -3.07 4.25
CA ALA A 97 10.33 -4.42 4.15
C ALA A 97 10.29 -5.21 5.47
N VAL A 98 10.41 -4.55 6.62
CA VAL A 98 10.39 -5.22 7.92
C VAL A 98 8.98 -5.23 8.50
N VAL A 99 8.32 -4.08 8.45
CA VAL A 99 7.10 -3.84 9.22
C VAL A 99 5.87 -4.50 8.58
N ILE A 100 5.75 -4.50 7.26
CA ILE A 100 4.60 -5.10 6.57
C ILE A 100 4.57 -6.63 6.70
N PRO A 101 5.69 -7.36 6.52
CA PRO A 101 5.70 -8.81 6.76
C PRO A 101 5.32 -9.17 8.20
N LEU A 102 5.79 -8.41 9.20
CA LEU A 102 5.41 -8.62 10.60
C LEU A 102 3.90 -8.43 10.82
N TRP A 103 3.29 -7.45 10.16
CA TRP A 103 1.84 -7.28 10.18
C TRP A 103 1.12 -8.51 9.64
N TYR A 104 1.57 -9.08 8.52
CA TYR A 104 0.97 -10.29 7.94
C TYR A 104 1.12 -11.52 8.84
N VAL A 105 2.27 -11.70 9.50
CA VAL A 105 2.46 -12.77 10.49
C VAL A 105 1.43 -12.67 11.60
N LEU A 106 1.21 -11.46 12.14
CA LEU A 106 0.21 -11.24 13.17
C LEU A 106 -1.22 -11.43 12.63
N PHE A 107 -1.49 -11.05 11.39
CA PHE A 107 -2.77 -11.29 10.72
C PHE A 107 -3.11 -12.79 10.68
N PHE A 108 -2.17 -13.65 10.26
CA PHE A 108 -2.39 -15.10 10.24
C PHE A 108 -2.50 -15.68 11.64
N ARG A 109 -1.67 -15.21 12.60
CA ARG A 109 -1.77 -15.64 14.00
C ARG A 109 -3.17 -15.37 14.57
N ASN A 110 -3.76 -14.22 14.24
CA ASN A 110 -5.11 -13.88 14.70
C ASN A 110 -6.21 -14.60 13.91
N SER A 111 -5.90 -15.11 12.71
CA SER A 111 -6.82 -15.84 11.83
C SER A 111 -6.69 -17.37 11.93
N ALA A 112 -5.90 -17.89 12.87
CA ALA A 112 -5.57 -19.31 12.97
C ALA A 112 -6.75 -20.21 13.37
N LYS A 113 -7.80 -19.66 13.99
CA LYS A 113 -8.98 -20.43 14.41
C LYS A 113 -10.07 -20.35 13.36
N GLU A 114 -10.74 -21.45 13.06
CA GLU A 114 -11.88 -21.49 12.12
C GLU A 114 -12.96 -20.44 12.45
N SER A 115 -13.25 -20.22 13.74
CA SER A 115 -14.22 -19.23 14.20
C SER A 115 -13.92 -17.80 13.74
N THR A 116 -12.64 -17.49 13.44
CA THR A 116 -12.20 -16.18 12.95
C THR A 116 -12.54 -15.95 11.47
N TRP A 117 -12.81 -17.02 10.72
CA TRP A 117 -13.28 -17.01 9.33
C TRP A 117 -14.81 -17.03 9.20
N SER A 118 -15.52 -16.83 10.32
CA SER A 118 -16.98 -16.70 10.33
C SER A 118 -17.43 -15.34 9.76
N PRO A 119 -18.62 -15.27 9.12
CA PRO A 119 -19.19 -14.00 8.66
C PRO A 119 -19.35 -12.96 9.78
N ALA A 120 -19.55 -13.40 11.03
CA ALA A 120 -19.67 -12.51 12.19
C ALA A 120 -18.33 -11.88 12.59
N SER A 121 -17.26 -12.68 12.64
CA SER A 121 -15.89 -12.21 12.90
C SER A 121 -15.43 -11.23 11.82
N LYS A 122 -15.80 -11.49 10.57
CA LYS A 122 -15.40 -10.65 9.45
C LYS A 122 -16.36 -9.50 9.14
N LEU A 123 -17.40 -9.23 9.94
CA LEU A 123 -18.28 -8.09 9.66
C LEU A 123 -17.60 -6.75 10.02
N LEU A 124 -17.69 -5.74 9.14
CA LEU A 124 -17.41 -4.35 9.48
C LEU A 124 -18.69 -3.63 9.93
N ASP A 125 -18.55 -2.58 10.72
CA ASP A 125 -19.67 -1.65 10.89
C ASP A 125 -19.94 -0.92 9.56
N THR A 126 -21.22 -0.73 9.20
CA THR A 126 -21.56 -0.20 7.86
C THR A 126 -21.00 1.20 7.63
N SER A 127 -21.00 2.05 8.65
CA SER A 127 -20.43 3.41 8.55
C SER A 127 -18.92 3.38 8.27
N TYR A 128 -18.19 2.45 8.89
CA TYR A 128 -16.79 2.19 8.61
C TYR A 128 -16.59 1.74 7.16
N ALA A 129 -17.38 0.77 6.69
CA ALA A 129 -17.30 0.27 5.32
C ALA A 129 -17.58 1.38 4.28
N LYS A 130 -18.55 2.25 4.56
CA LYS A 130 -18.86 3.44 3.74
C LYS A 130 -17.70 4.44 3.68
N ALA A 131 -16.97 4.58 4.78
CA ALA A 131 -15.87 5.55 4.91
C ALA A 131 -14.56 5.09 4.24
N LEU A 132 -14.38 3.79 4.00
CA LEU A 132 -13.12 3.23 3.51
C LEU A 132 -12.63 3.87 2.21
N ILE A 133 -13.41 3.82 1.12
CA ILE A 133 -13.02 4.40 -0.18
C ILE A 133 -12.66 5.88 -0.08
N PRO A 134 -13.53 6.78 0.41
CA PRO A 134 -13.21 8.20 0.43
C PRO A 134 -11.98 8.48 1.32
N ALA A 135 -11.83 7.79 2.45
CA ALA A 135 -10.68 7.95 3.31
C ALA A 135 -9.37 7.44 2.70
N LEU A 136 -9.39 6.30 2.01
CA LEU A 136 -8.23 5.74 1.32
C LEU A 136 -7.81 6.64 0.14
N ILE A 137 -8.76 7.17 -0.63
CA ILE A 137 -8.46 8.07 -1.75
C ILE A 137 -7.89 9.39 -1.24
N LEU A 138 -8.58 10.06 -0.32
CA LEU A 138 -8.19 11.39 0.16
C LEU A 138 -6.98 11.34 1.10
N GLY A 139 -6.90 10.30 1.92
CA GLY A 139 -5.86 10.15 2.92
C GLY A 139 -4.54 9.62 2.37
N TYR A 140 -4.59 8.79 1.32
CA TYR A 140 -3.39 8.13 0.78
C TYR A 140 -3.17 8.39 -0.71
N LEU A 141 -4.11 7.96 -1.57
CA LEU A 141 -3.86 7.90 -3.01
C LEU A 141 -3.65 9.29 -3.62
N LEU A 142 -4.53 10.25 -3.31
CA LEU A 142 -4.45 11.60 -3.84
C LEU A 142 -3.17 12.33 -3.39
N PRO A 143 -2.81 12.34 -2.09
CA PRO A 143 -1.50 12.86 -1.66
C PRO A 143 -0.31 12.19 -2.34
N THR A 144 -0.38 10.88 -2.60
CA THR A 144 0.69 10.13 -3.28
C THR A 144 0.87 10.62 -4.72
N LEU A 145 -0.23 10.74 -5.47
CA LEU A 145 -0.19 11.23 -6.85
C LEU A 145 0.28 12.69 -6.93
N ALA A 146 -0.08 13.51 -5.93
CA ALA A 146 0.31 14.91 -5.89
C ALA A 146 1.83 15.12 -5.87
N ILE A 147 2.59 14.21 -5.25
CA ILE A 147 4.06 14.28 -5.18
C ILE A 147 4.71 14.35 -6.58
N TYR A 148 4.07 13.74 -7.59
CA TYR A 148 4.65 13.56 -8.93
C TYR A 148 4.09 14.55 -9.97
N ILE A 149 3.34 15.57 -9.54
CA ILE A 149 2.84 16.60 -10.44
C ILE A 149 4.00 17.53 -10.83
N PRO A 150 4.28 17.75 -12.13
CA PRO A 150 5.40 18.56 -12.58
C PRO A 150 5.09 20.06 -12.45
N PHE A 151 5.24 20.60 -11.23
CA PHE A 151 5.09 22.03 -10.98
C PHE A 151 6.29 22.83 -11.53
N PRO A 152 6.09 24.05 -12.07
CA PRO A 152 7.16 24.95 -12.48
C PRO A 152 7.84 25.58 -11.26
N ASP A 153 8.61 24.78 -10.53
CA ASP A 153 9.24 25.14 -9.26
C ASP A 153 10.72 24.71 -9.27
N PRO A 154 11.64 25.58 -9.76
CA PRO A 154 13.05 25.25 -9.93
C PRO A 154 13.77 24.80 -8.65
N GLY A 155 13.28 25.23 -7.48
CA GLY A 155 13.84 24.87 -6.17
C GLY A 155 13.16 23.68 -5.49
N LEU A 156 12.21 23.03 -6.17
CA LEU A 156 11.45 21.88 -5.68
C LEU A 156 10.80 22.09 -4.29
N ARG A 157 10.52 23.34 -3.90
CA ARG A 157 9.89 23.68 -2.62
C ARG A 157 8.48 23.10 -2.47
N ILE A 158 7.72 23.07 -3.57
CA ILE A 158 6.39 22.48 -3.67
C ILE A 158 6.50 20.97 -3.52
N HIS A 159 7.41 20.31 -4.25
CA HIS A 159 7.63 18.87 -4.13
C HIS A 159 8.02 18.48 -2.70
N GLN A 160 8.96 19.21 -2.09
CA GLN A 160 9.35 18.99 -0.70
C GLN A 160 8.18 19.16 0.28
N ALA A 161 7.32 20.17 0.07
CA ALA A 161 6.14 20.37 0.89
C ALA A 161 5.10 19.25 0.71
N LEU A 162 4.88 18.79 -0.53
CA LEU A 162 3.95 17.69 -0.83
C LEU A 162 4.44 16.37 -0.26
N ILE A 163 5.74 16.08 -0.35
CA ILE A 163 6.33 14.91 0.29
C ILE A 163 6.16 14.99 1.80
N ALA A 164 6.48 16.13 2.43
CA ALA A 164 6.31 16.30 3.87
C ALA A 164 4.85 16.13 4.31
N PHE A 165 3.91 16.67 3.53
CA PHE A 165 2.47 16.49 3.75
C PHE A 165 2.03 15.02 3.55
N TRP A 166 2.62 14.31 2.60
CA TRP A 166 2.31 12.91 2.33
C TRP A 166 2.86 11.93 3.39
N GLN A 167 3.97 12.24 4.07
CA GLN A 167 4.56 11.34 5.08
C GLN A 167 3.55 10.80 6.12
N PRO A 168 2.66 11.63 6.71
CA PRO A 168 1.61 11.16 7.62
C PRO A 168 0.34 10.62 6.92
N SER A 169 0.34 10.38 5.60
CA SER A 169 -0.84 9.92 4.84
C SER A 169 -1.63 8.76 5.47
N PRO A 170 -1.01 7.74 6.08
CA PRO A 170 -1.77 6.65 6.67
C PRO A 170 -2.52 7.07 7.95
N LEU A 171 -2.05 8.11 8.65
CA LEU A 171 -2.79 8.73 9.75
C LEU A 171 -4.03 9.45 9.23
N TYR A 172 -3.92 10.11 8.06
CA TYR A 172 -5.05 10.76 7.41
C TYR A 172 -6.14 9.76 7.08
N VAL A 173 -5.79 8.57 6.56
CA VAL A 173 -6.76 7.50 6.29
C VAL A 173 -7.57 7.17 7.55
N ASN A 174 -6.93 6.92 8.69
CA ASN A 174 -7.65 6.58 9.92
C ASN A 174 -8.49 7.74 10.47
N ALA A 175 -7.95 8.96 10.43
CA ALA A 175 -8.69 10.15 10.85
C ALA A 175 -9.93 10.37 9.98
N LEU A 176 -9.78 10.24 8.66
CA LEU A 176 -10.89 10.38 7.70
C LEU A 176 -11.91 9.25 7.86
N ILE A 177 -11.49 8.00 8.06
CA ILE A 177 -12.41 6.90 8.37
C ILE A 177 -13.24 7.27 9.59
N PHE A 178 -12.61 7.75 10.67
CA PHE A 178 -13.32 8.14 11.90
C PHE A 178 -14.32 9.28 11.66
N ILE A 179 -13.87 10.36 11.02
CA ILE A 179 -14.68 11.56 10.74
C ILE A 179 -15.88 11.20 9.86
N ILE A 180 -15.63 10.52 8.73
CA ILE A 180 -16.68 10.15 7.77
C ILE A 180 -17.63 9.12 8.39
N SER A 181 -17.13 8.14 9.14
CA SER A 181 -17.98 7.15 9.82
C SER A 181 -18.92 7.79 10.83
N LYS A 182 -18.47 8.86 11.53
CA LYS A 182 -19.33 9.64 12.42
C LYS A 182 -20.36 10.47 11.65
N ALA A 183 -19.95 11.13 10.56
CA ALA A 183 -20.83 11.97 9.75
C ALA A 183 -21.94 11.18 9.06
N VAL A 184 -21.65 9.94 8.62
CA VAL A 184 -22.63 9.03 8.00
C VAL A 184 -23.68 8.52 9.00
N GLY A 185 -23.44 8.65 10.31
CA GLY A 185 -24.33 8.20 11.36
C GLY A 185 -24.36 6.68 11.55
N LYS A 186 -25.00 6.22 12.63
CA LYS A 186 -25.30 4.81 12.84
C LYS A 186 -26.52 4.45 12.00
N GLU A 187 -26.39 3.46 11.11
CA GLU A 187 -27.58 2.84 10.49
C GLU A 187 -28.46 2.23 11.59
N GLU A 188 -29.78 2.41 11.46
CA GLU A 188 -30.78 1.69 12.24
C GLU A 188 -30.53 0.18 12.14
N THR A 189 -31.03 -0.58 13.12
CA THR A 189 -30.77 -2.01 13.34
C THR A 189 -31.22 -2.89 12.17
N ALA A 190 -30.46 -2.87 11.07
CA ALA A 190 -30.71 -3.70 9.92
C ALA A 190 -30.37 -5.18 10.26
N PRO A 191 -31.16 -6.14 9.74
CA PRO A 191 -30.87 -7.56 9.90
C PRO A 191 -29.43 -7.89 9.49
N LYS A 192 -28.78 -8.84 10.17
CA LYS A 192 -27.36 -9.21 9.92
C LYS A 192 -27.09 -9.56 8.45
N ALA A 193 -28.03 -10.22 7.77
CA ALA A 193 -27.91 -10.56 6.35
C ALA A 193 -27.81 -9.30 5.46
N ASN A 194 -28.60 -8.27 5.74
CA ASN A 194 -28.58 -7.02 4.99
C ASN A 194 -27.25 -6.27 5.21
N ARG A 195 -26.74 -6.28 6.46
CA ARG A 195 -25.42 -5.71 6.78
C ARG A 195 -24.27 -6.42 6.08
N SER A 196 -24.31 -7.74 5.95
CA SER A 196 -23.29 -8.51 5.24
C SER A 196 -23.27 -8.18 3.74
N ARG A 197 -24.44 -8.12 3.09
CA ARG A 197 -24.55 -7.72 1.68
C ARG A 197 -24.06 -6.30 1.43
N THR A 198 -24.45 -5.37 2.31
CA THR A 198 -23.99 -3.98 2.26
C THR A 198 -22.47 -3.88 2.45
N ASN A 199 -21.90 -4.63 3.41
CA ASN A 199 -20.46 -4.74 3.60
C ASN A 199 -19.75 -5.19 2.32
N LEU A 200 -20.21 -6.30 1.74
CA LEU A 200 -19.63 -6.86 0.52
C LEU A 200 -19.63 -5.84 -0.62
N LYS A 201 -20.71 -5.06 -0.80
CA LYS A 201 -20.76 -3.99 -1.80
C LYS A 201 -19.65 -2.95 -1.62
N TYR A 202 -19.39 -2.51 -0.38
CA TYR A 202 -18.34 -1.52 -0.12
C TYR A 202 -16.93 -2.12 -0.19
N LEU A 203 -16.74 -3.33 0.33
CA LEU A 203 -15.48 -4.06 0.21
C LEU A 203 -15.12 -4.38 -1.24
N HIS A 204 -16.12 -4.75 -2.05
CA HIS A 204 -15.95 -4.93 -3.48
C HIS A 204 -15.38 -3.66 -4.11
N ARG A 205 -15.96 -2.50 -3.79
CA ARG A 205 -15.45 -1.21 -4.29
C ARG A 205 -14.02 -0.95 -3.86
N VAL A 206 -13.68 -1.20 -2.59
CA VAL A 206 -12.31 -1.05 -2.06
C VAL A 206 -11.32 -1.87 -2.88
N TYR A 207 -11.57 -3.17 -3.03
CA TYR A 207 -10.62 -4.05 -3.68
C TYR A 207 -10.59 -3.91 -5.20
N ILE A 208 -11.72 -3.60 -5.86
CA ILE A 208 -11.71 -3.35 -7.30
C ILE A 208 -10.99 -2.03 -7.63
N THR A 209 -11.12 -1.00 -6.79
CA THR A 209 -10.32 0.23 -6.93
C THR A 209 -8.84 -0.06 -6.71
N GLY A 210 -8.48 -0.83 -5.67
CA GLY A 210 -7.10 -1.25 -5.41
C GLY A 210 -6.49 -2.01 -6.59
N PHE A 211 -7.23 -3.00 -7.10
CA PHE A 211 -6.88 -3.78 -8.29
C PHE A 211 -6.67 -2.86 -9.49
N ALA A 212 -7.65 -2.01 -9.82
CA ALA A 212 -7.59 -1.15 -11.00
C ALA A 212 -6.42 -0.18 -10.95
N MET A 213 -6.17 0.48 -9.82
CA MET A 213 -5.05 1.42 -9.67
C MET A 213 -3.70 0.71 -9.80
N SER A 214 -3.54 -0.44 -9.15
CA SER A 214 -2.28 -1.20 -9.18
C SER A 214 -2.02 -1.81 -10.56
N ALA A 215 -3.06 -2.35 -11.19
CA ALA A 215 -2.98 -2.88 -12.55
C ALA A 215 -2.65 -1.80 -13.57
N THR A 216 -3.26 -0.61 -13.43
CA THR A 216 -3.01 0.52 -14.33
C THR A 216 -1.56 0.95 -14.25
N VAL A 217 -1.02 1.18 -13.05
CA VAL A 217 0.38 1.59 -12.90
C VAL A 217 1.33 0.48 -13.35
N HIS A 218 1.00 -0.80 -13.10
CA HIS A 218 1.78 -1.93 -13.60
C HIS A 218 1.88 -1.96 -15.12
N ILE A 219 0.74 -1.92 -15.82
CA ILE A 219 0.69 -1.97 -17.28
C ILE A 219 1.44 -0.77 -17.86
N ILE A 220 1.23 0.44 -17.35
CA ILE A 220 1.93 1.65 -17.81
C ILE A 220 3.44 1.47 -17.64
N THR A 221 3.90 1.05 -16.46
CA THR A 221 5.32 0.83 -16.18
C THR A 221 5.93 -0.23 -17.10
N MET A 222 5.26 -1.39 -17.28
CA MET A 222 5.77 -2.44 -18.18
C MET A 222 5.86 -1.95 -19.62
N VAL A 223 4.85 -1.21 -20.10
CA VAL A 223 4.87 -0.57 -21.42
C VAL A 223 6.04 0.41 -21.54
N LEU A 224 6.32 1.23 -20.52
CA LEU A 224 7.46 2.14 -20.52
C LEU A 224 8.79 1.38 -20.61
N CYS A 225 8.95 0.29 -19.85
CA CYS A 225 10.18 -0.50 -19.83
C CYS A 225 10.49 -1.25 -21.15
N ILE A 226 9.47 -1.58 -21.94
CA ILE A 226 9.65 -2.28 -23.24
C ILE A 226 9.57 -1.34 -24.46
N SER A 227 9.19 -0.07 -24.24
CA SER A 227 8.97 0.88 -25.33
C SER A 227 10.28 1.39 -25.91
N ALA A 228 10.50 1.14 -27.19
CA ALA A 228 11.63 1.70 -27.94
C ALA A 228 11.62 3.24 -28.01
N LYS A 229 10.49 3.91 -27.69
CA LYS A 229 10.39 5.38 -27.67
C LYS A 229 11.03 6.02 -26.44
N VAL A 230 11.27 5.25 -25.37
CA VAL A 230 11.78 5.74 -24.09
C VAL A 230 12.92 4.84 -23.58
N PRO A 231 14.00 4.65 -24.38
CA PRO A 231 15.00 3.62 -24.15
C PRO A 231 15.80 3.78 -22.84
N GLN A 232 15.73 4.96 -22.21
CA GLN A 232 16.34 5.23 -20.91
C GLN A 232 15.64 4.52 -19.73
N ILE A 233 14.38 4.09 -19.90
CA ILE A 233 13.64 3.35 -18.88
C ILE A 233 13.88 1.85 -19.10
N SER A 234 14.61 1.23 -18.19
CA SER A 234 14.94 -0.20 -18.20
C SER A 234 14.28 -0.90 -17.01
N PHE A 235 13.66 -2.05 -17.26
CA PHE A 235 13.11 -2.89 -16.19
C PHE A 235 14.18 -3.28 -15.16
N VAL A 236 15.39 -3.61 -15.63
CA VAL A 236 16.49 -4.03 -14.75
C VAL A 236 16.92 -2.88 -13.85
N HIS A 237 17.13 -1.69 -14.42
CA HIS A 237 17.55 -0.52 -13.65
C HIS A 237 16.45 -0.07 -12.70
N ALA A 238 15.19 -0.04 -13.16
CA ALA A 238 14.08 0.39 -12.32
C ALA A 238 13.84 -0.57 -11.15
N PHE A 239 13.80 -1.89 -11.36
CA PHE A 239 13.25 -2.83 -10.36
C PHE A 239 14.23 -3.87 -9.78
N LEU A 240 15.31 -4.21 -10.49
CA LEU A 240 16.15 -5.35 -10.09
C LEU A 240 17.49 -4.93 -9.53
N ARG A 241 18.12 -3.91 -10.15
CA ARG A 241 19.50 -3.57 -9.85
C ARG A 241 19.81 -2.14 -10.23
N VAL A 242 20.32 -1.37 -9.27
CA VAL A 242 21.06 -0.14 -9.54
C VAL A 242 22.44 -0.51 -10.12
N PRO A 243 22.88 0.09 -11.25
CA PRO A 243 24.22 -0.10 -11.79
C PRO A 243 25.27 0.12 -10.71
N LEU A 244 26.18 -0.86 -10.56
CA LEU A 244 27.31 -0.73 -9.64
C LEU A 244 28.40 0.08 -10.35
N GLU A 245 28.42 1.39 -10.11
CA GLU A 245 29.55 2.25 -10.45
C GLU A 245 30.60 2.24 -9.33
N ASP A 246 31.80 2.77 -9.60
CA ASP A 246 32.92 2.83 -8.64
C ASP A 246 32.56 3.58 -7.33
N ARG A 247 31.56 4.47 -7.38
CA ARG A 247 30.89 5.07 -6.21
C ARG A 247 29.40 5.22 -6.45
N LEU A 248 28.58 4.63 -5.58
CA LEU A 248 27.13 4.87 -5.56
C LEU A 248 26.82 6.27 -5.05
N THR A 249 26.03 7.03 -5.82
CA THR A 249 25.44 8.31 -5.39
C THR A 249 24.44 8.08 -4.26
N MET A 250 24.09 9.13 -3.51
CA MET A 250 23.05 9.03 -2.50
C MET A 250 21.70 8.65 -3.11
N ALA A 251 21.38 9.22 -4.28
CA ALA A 251 20.17 8.88 -5.03
C ALA A 251 20.16 7.40 -5.45
N GLY A 252 21.29 6.86 -5.94
CA GLY A 252 21.43 5.44 -6.28
C GLY A 252 21.27 4.53 -5.07
N CYS A 253 21.85 4.88 -3.92
CA CYS A 253 21.65 4.14 -2.68
C CYS A 253 20.17 4.12 -2.23
N LEU A 254 19.48 5.26 -2.32
CA LEU A 254 18.05 5.36 -1.97
C LEU A 254 17.19 4.54 -2.94
N HIS A 255 17.49 4.58 -4.23
CA HIS A 255 16.80 3.75 -5.23
C HIS A 255 16.98 2.26 -4.92
N TYR A 256 18.19 1.82 -4.61
CA TYR A 256 18.44 0.43 -4.20
C TYR A 256 17.63 0.03 -2.96
N ILE A 257 17.58 0.91 -1.94
CA ILE A 257 16.75 0.66 -0.75
C ILE A 257 15.27 0.52 -1.14
N PHE A 258 14.73 1.40 -1.99
CA PHE A 258 13.34 1.32 -2.42
C PHE A 258 13.03 0.08 -3.28
N GLN A 259 13.97 -0.39 -4.11
CA GLN A 259 13.84 -1.66 -4.83
C GLN A 259 13.71 -2.84 -3.86
N VAL A 260 14.60 -2.90 -2.86
CA VAL A 260 14.57 -3.96 -1.84
C VAL A 260 13.29 -3.88 -1.02
N ASP A 261 12.88 -2.68 -0.60
CA ASP A 261 11.64 -2.46 0.14
C ASP A 261 10.43 -2.96 -0.64
N GLU A 262 10.31 -2.55 -1.90
CA GLU A 262 9.23 -2.97 -2.80
C GLU A 262 9.17 -4.50 -2.93
N LEU A 263 10.30 -5.13 -3.27
CA LEU A 263 10.36 -6.57 -3.52
C LEU A 263 9.95 -7.38 -2.28
N ILE A 264 10.44 -7.02 -1.09
CA ILE A 264 10.11 -7.72 0.15
C ILE A 264 8.64 -7.52 0.52
N ILE A 265 8.12 -6.30 0.40
CA ILE A 265 6.72 -5.98 0.68
C ILE A 265 5.79 -6.78 -0.23
N TYR A 266 6.07 -6.82 -1.54
CA TYR A 266 5.23 -7.53 -2.50
C TYR A 266 5.36 -9.04 -2.39
N ALA A 267 6.56 -9.56 -2.12
CA ALA A 267 6.73 -10.99 -1.85
C ALA A 267 5.93 -11.43 -0.61
N ALA A 268 5.99 -10.66 0.48
CA ALA A 268 5.23 -10.95 1.69
C ALA A 268 3.71 -10.82 1.47
N ALA A 269 3.27 -9.81 0.72
CA ALA A 269 1.85 -9.64 0.39
C ALA A 269 1.32 -10.77 -0.50
N LEU A 270 2.10 -11.24 -1.49
CA LEU A 270 1.76 -12.40 -2.31
C LEU A 270 1.75 -13.69 -1.50
N ALA A 271 2.73 -13.89 -0.61
CA ALA A 271 2.73 -15.03 0.31
C ALA A 271 1.49 -15.01 1.22
N ALA A 272 1.05 -13.83 1.66
CA ALA A 272 -0.18 -13.70 2.42
C ALA A 272 -1.44 -13.95 1.57
N ALA A 273 -1.47 -13.51 0.32
CA ALA A 273 -2.55 -13.84 -0.60
C ALA A 273 -2.64 -15.36 -0.84
N TRP A 274 -1.50 -16.03 -0.98
CA TRP A 274 -1.42 -17.48 -1.06
C TRP A 274 -1.97 -18.15 0.20
N GLY A 275 -1.52 -17.72 1.38
CA GLY A 275 -1.99 -18.25 2.66
C GLY A 275 -3.50 -18.09 2.85
N VAL A 276 -4.07 -16.96 2.40
CA VAL A 276 -5.52 -16.74 2.41
C VAL A 276 -6.26 -17.77 1.54
N MET A 277 -5.79 -18.02 0.32
CA MET A 277 -6.39 -19.02 -0.56
C MET A 277 -6.24 -20.44 -0.02
N TRP A 278 -5.08 -20.74 0.57
CA TRP A 278 -4.82 -21.98 1.27
C TRP A 278 -5.82 -22.21 2.41
N ASP A 279 -6.05 -21.21 3.26
CA ASP A 279 -7.02 -21.29 4.36
C ASP A 279 -8.46 -21.47 3.83
N LEU A 280 -8.87 -20.73 2.81
CA LEU A 280 -10.20 -20.89 2.20
C LEU A 280 -10.43 -22.31 1.67
N LYS A 281 -9.42 -22.91 1.03
CA LYS A 281 -9.46 -24.29 0.56
C LYS A 281 -9.62 -25.27 1.73
N HIS A 282 -8.78 -25.16 2.77
CA HIS A 282 -8.81 -26.09 3.91
C HIS A 282 -10.08 -25.96 4.75
N LEU A 283 -10.71 -24.78 4.74
CA LEU A 283 -12.01 -24.53 5.36
C LEU A 283 -13.19 -24.99 4.49
N GLY A 284 -12.94 -25.60 3.32
CA GLY A 284 -13.98 -26.08 2.40
C GLY A 284 -14.80 -24.97 1.76
N LYS A 285 -14.25 -23.75 1.67
CA LYS A 285 -14.91 -22.57 1.06
C LYS A 285 -14.51 -22.34 -0.40
N ALA A 286 -13.49 -23.03 -0.88
CA ALA A 286 -13.02 -22.97 -2.25
C ALA A 286 -12.70 -24.39 -2.76
N ASP A 287 -13.33 -24.79 -3.85
CA ASP A 287 -13.02 -26.03 -4.57
C ASP A 287 -12.01 -25.74 -5.67
N VAL A 288 -10.76 -25.48 -5.27
CA VAL A 288 -9.66 -25.10 -6.18
C VAL A 288 -8.41 -25.87 -5.78
N SER A 289 -7.70 -26.43 -6.77
CA SER A 289 -6.45 -27.13 -6.51
C SER A 289 -5.34 -26.14 -6.11
N THR A 290 -4.34 -26.63 -5.37
CA THR A 290 -3.18 -25.79 -5.00
C THR A 290 -2.39 -25.34 -6.24
N GLY A 291 -2.29 -26.19 -7.26
CA GLY A 291 -1.64 -25.84 -8.52
C GLY A 291 -2.40 -24.77 -9.30
N GLU A 292 -3.73 -24.81 -9.27
CA GLU A 292 -4.56 -23.81 -9.93
C GLU A 292 -4.48 -22.44 -9.23
N ILE A 293 -4.46 -22.39 -7.90
CA ILE A 293 -4.21 -21.15 -7.14
C ILE A 293 -2.85 -20.56 -7.56
N ALA A 294 -1.81 -21.40 -7.66
CA ALA A 294 -0.47 -20.95 -8.05
C ALA A 294 -0.47 -20.36 -9.44
N PHE A 295 -1.04 -21.11 -10.39
CA PHE A 295 -1.14 -20.68 -11.77
C PHE A 295 -1.89 -19.35 -11.91
N GLN A 296 -3.07 -19.22 -11.31
CA GLN A 296 -3.89 -18.00 -11.39
C GLN A 296 -3.17 -16.80 -10.75
N MET A 297 -2.54 -16.98 -9.58
CA MET A 297 -1.79 -15.91 -8.92
C MET A 297 -0.57 -15.49 -9.73
N THR A 298 0.17 -16.44 -10.31
CA THR A 298 1.32 -16.14 -11.19
C THR A 298 0.87 -15.38 -12.43
N VAL A 299 -0.17 -15.85 -13.13
CA VAL A 299 -0.71 -15.19 -14.32
C VAL A 299 -1.18 -13.77 -13.99
N THR A 300 -1.95 -13.60 -12.90
CA THR A 300 -2.44 -12.28 -12.49
C THR A 300 -1.29 -11.35 -12.09
N THR A 301 -0.24 -11.87 -11.45
CA THR A 301 0.94 -11.09 -11.05
C THR A 301 1.72 -10.60 -12.26
N VAL A 302 1.87 -11.45 -13.29
CA VAL A 302 2.57 -11.08 -14.53
C VAL A 302 1.78 -10.07 -15.35
N LEU A 303 0.45 -10.22 -15.43
CA LEU A 303 -0.39 -9.36 -16.28
C LEU A 303 -0.75 -8.03 -15.63
N PHE A 304 -1.00 -8.03 -14.32
CA PHE A 304 -1.57 -6.89 -13.59
C PHE A 304 -0.71 -6.45 -12.40
N GLY A 305 0.37 -7.16 -12.09
CA GLY A 305 1.25 -6.85 -10.98
C GLY A 305 0.87 -7.54 -9.65
N PRO A 306 1.84 -7.62 -8.72
CA PRO A 306 1.68 -8.31 -7.44
C PRO A 306 0.62 -7.65 -6.54
N ALA A 307 0.63 -6.32 -6.45
CA ALA A 307 -0.33 -5.61 -5.61
C ALA A 307 -1.78 -5.71 -6.12
N ALA A 308 -1.98 -5.72 -7.44
CA ALA A 308 -3.31 -5.98 -8.03
C ALA A 308 -3.77 -7.41 -7.70
N THR A 309 -2.87 -8.40 -7.82
CA THR A 309 -3.15 -9.79 -7.46
C THR A 309 -3.60 -9.92 -6.00
N VAL A 310 -2.92 -9.23 -5.08
CA VAL A 310 -3.31 -9.19 -3.65
C VAL A 310 -4.73 -8.64 -3.47
N SER A 311 -5.05 -7.49 -4.08
CA SER A 311 -6.43 -6.95 -4.05
C SER A 311 -7.45 -7.93 -4.63
N GLY A 312 -7.12 -8.60 -5.74
CA GLY A 312 -7.98 -9.59 -6.38
C GLY A 312 -8.26 -10.81 -5.49
N VAL A 313 -7.23 -11.34 -4.83
CA VAL A 313 -7.38 -12.45 -3.86
C VAL A 313 -8.24 -12.03 -2.67
N TRP A 314 -8.03 -10.83 -2.13
CA TRP A 314 -8.88 -10.34 -1.04
C TRP A 314 -10.33 -10.12 -1.48
N LEU A 315 -10.56 -9.64 -2.70
CA LEU A 315 -11.91 -9.54 -3.28
C LEU A 315 -12.58 -10.91 -3.38
N LEU A 316 -11.87 -11.90 -3.94
CA LEU A 316 -12.36 -13.26 -4.08
C LEU A 316 -12.73 -13.86 -2.72
N ARG A 317 -11.84 -13.67 -1.73
CA ARG A 317 -12.08 -14.07 -0.34
C ARG A 317 -13.37 -13.45 0.20
N GLU A 318 -13.65 -12.17 -0.02
CA GLU A 318 -14.89 -11.56 0.48
C GLU A 318 -16.14 -12.21 -0.11
N HIS A 319 -16.14 -12.55 -1.40
CA HIS A 319 -17.26 -13.24 -2.04
C HIS A 319 -17.43 -14.66 -1.50
N MET A 320 -16.35 -15.45 -1.45
CA MET A 320 -16.37 -16.82 -0.91
C MET A 320 -16.80 -16.88 0.56
N MET A 321 -16.52 -15.83 1.34
CA MET A 321 -16.98 -15.74 2.72
C MET A 321 -18.45 -15.28 2.86
N ALA A 322 -18.98 -14.55 1.86
CA ALA A 322 -20.36 -14.08 1.86
C ALA A 322 -21.34 -15.16 1.39
N ASP A 323 -20.91 -16.07 0.53
CA ASP A 323 -21.71 -17.22 0.11
C ASP A 323 -21.96 -18.17 1.28
N LYS A 324 -23.24 -18.35 1.59
CA LYS A 324 -23.70 -19.23 2.68
C LYS A 324 -23.61 -20.69 2.23
N GLY A 325 -22.39 -21.23 2.25
CA GLY A 325 -22.10 -22.65 2.23
C GLY A 325 -22.12 -23.29 0.85
N MET A 326 -20.97 -23.81 0.42
CA MET A 326 -21.01 -25.07 -0.30
C MET A 326 -21.53 -26.11 0.71
N LYS A 327 -22.67 -26.72 0.39
CA LYS A 327 -23.09 -27.95 1.05
C LYS A 327 -21.92 -28.93 0.89
N LYS A 328 -21.40 -29.46 2.01
CA LYS A 328 -20.63 -30.69 1.96
C LYS A 328 -21.52 -31.72 1.26
N ALA A 329 -21.11 -32.14 0.08
CA ALA A 329 -21.58 -33.40 -0.49
C ALA A 329 -21.04 -34.55 0.37
#